data_AF-A0A8T6NL14-F1
#
_entry.id   AF-A0A8T6NL14-F1
#
_cell.length_a   1.000
_cell.length_b   1.000
_cell.length_c   1.000
_cell.angle_alpha   90.00
_cell.angle_beta   90.00
_cell.angle_gamma   90.00
#
_symmetry.space_group_name_H-M   'P 1'
#
loop_
_entity.id
_entity.type
_entity.pdbx_description
1 polymer ?
#
loop_
_entity_poly.entity_id
_entity_poly.type
_entity_poly.pdbx_seq_one_letter_code
_entity_poly.pdbx_strand_id
1 'polypeptide(L)' 'MHDAKLVWVTPDAEKVVGYCARVSNPKNQNNPDVTGLLRYCIKHKHWSIFQMACMCVEVTTTRAISAQMLRHSS' A
#
# COMPACT_ATOMS: atom_id res chain seq x y z
N MET A 1 22.43 -13.16 -3.71
CA MET A 1 22.66 -11.91 -4.48
C MET A 1 21.32 -11.38 -4.97
N HIS A 2 20.37 -11.19 -4.05
CA HIS A 2 19.10 -10.53 -4.31
C HIS A 2 18.88 -9.62 -3.11
N ASP A 3 18.61 -8.34 -3.37
CA ASP A 3 18.40 -7.35 -2.32
C ASP A 3 17.30 -6.37 -2.74
N ALA A 4 16.62 -5.81 -1.75
CA ALA A 4 15.54 -4.85 -1.97
C ALA A 4 15.63 -3.72 -0.95
N LYS A 5 15.57 -2.48 -1.44
CA LYS A 5 15.68 -1.28 -0.62
C LYS A 5 14.55 -0.31 -0.93
N LEU A 6 13.93 0.23 0.12
CA LEU A 6 12.94 1.30 -0.03
C LEU A 6 13.61 2.58 -0.53
N VAL A 7 13.13 3.11 -1.65
CA VAL A 7 13.58 4.39 -2.21
C VAL A 7 12.63 5.50 -1.79
N TRP A 8 11.33 5.26 -1.93
CA TRP A 8 10.30 6.25 -1.66
C TRP A 8 8.97 5.58 -1.32
N VAL A 9 8.15 6.25 -0.52
CA VAL A 9 6.77 5.86 -0.21
C VAL A 9 5.93 7.11 0.00
N THR A 10 4.63 7.03 -0.29
CA THR A 10 3.66 8.06 0.12
C THR A 10 3.82 8.33 1.62
N PRO A 11 4.06 9.59 2.05
CA PRO A 11 4.21 9.93 3.47
C PRO A 11 2.98 9.51 4.28
N ASP A 12 3.21 8.92 5.45
CA ASP A 12 2.14 8.47 6.36
C ASP A 12 1.04 7.64 5.67
N ALA A 13 1.41 6.81 4.68
CA ALA A 13 0.48 6.07 3.80
C ALA A 13 -0.67 5.40 4.56
N GLU A 14 -0.39 4.70 5.65
CA GLU A 14 -1.42 4.00 6.44
C GLU A 14 -2.44 4.95 7.07
N LYS A 15 -2.00 6.11 7.55
CA LYS A 15 -2.88 7.14 8.12
C LYS A 15 -3.75 7.74 7.02
N VAL A 16 -3.17 8.05 5.87
CA VAL A 16 -3.89 8.61 4.72
C VAL A 16 -4.95 7.62 4.22
N VAL A 17 -4.58 6.34 4.04
CA VAL A 17 -5.51 5.29 3.62
C VAL A 17 -6.63 5.09 4.64
N GLY A 18 -6.30 5.05 5.93
CA GLY A 18 -7.28 4.92 7.01
C GLY A 18 -8.24 6.11 7.11
N TYR A 19 -7.73 7.33 6.93
CA TYR A 19 -8.53 8.55 6.88
C TYR A 19 -9.50 8.53 5.69
N CYS A 20 -9.01 8.21 4.48
CA CYS A 20 -9.85 8.11 3.28
C CYS A 20 -10.92 7.01 3.42
N ALA A 21 -10.58 5.86 4.01
CA ALA A 21 -11.53 4.78 4.24
C ALA A 21 -12.65 5.14 5.24
N ARG A 22 -12.44 6.17 6.08
CA ARG A 22 -13.40 6.66 7.09
C ARG A 22 -14.07 7.97 6.72
N VAL A 23 -13.88 8.50 5.51
CA VAL A 23 -14.51 9.77 5.09
C VAL A 23 -16.04 9.73 5.20
N SER A 24 -16.64 8.54 5.10
CA SER A 24 -18.08 8.31 5.27
C SER A 24 -18.53 8.19 6.73
N ASN A 25 -17.61 8.14 7.70
CA ASN A 25 -17.87 8.09 9.14
C ASN A 25 -17.10 9.21 9.89
N PRO A 26 -17.59 10.47 9.82
CA PRO A 26 -16.87 11.64 10.33
C PRO A 26 -16.50 11.57 11.82
N LYS A 27 -17.31 10.89 12.64
CA LYS A 27 -17.08 10.76 14.09
C LYS A 27 -15.84 9.94 14.43
N ASN A 28 -15.45 9.00 13.57
CA ASN A 28 -14.31 8.10 13.78
C ASN A 28 -13.14 8.40 12.83
N GLN A 29 -13.24 9.47 12.03
CA GLN A 29 -12.34 9.73 10.91
C GLN A 29 -10.88 9.93 11.32
N ASN A 30 -10.65 10.58 12.47
CA ASN A 30 -9.31 10.89 13.00
C ASN A 30 -8.75 9.80 13.94
N ASN A 31 -9.39 8.63 14.01
CA ASN A 31 -8.91 7.56 14.88
C ASN A 31 -7.57 6.99 14.34
N PRO A 32 -6.48 7.02 15.12
CA PRO A 32 -5.16 6.57 14.68
C PRO A 32 -5.06 5.05 14.55
N ASP A 33 -5.94 4.28 15.20
CA ASP A 33 -6.00 2.84 15.05
C ASP A 33 -6.69 2.48 13.72
N VAL A 34 -5.90 2.08 12.74
CA VAL A 34 -6.35 1.69 11.40
C VAL A 34 -6.21 0.20 11.13
N THR A 35 -5.52 -0.56 11.98
CA THR A 35 -5.15 -1.97 11.70
C THR A 35 -6.38 -2.85 11.50
N GLY A 36 -7.37 -2.76 12.40
CA GLY A 36 -8.61 -3.52 12.28
C GLY A 36 -9.42 -3.14 11.04
N LEU A 37 -9.44 -1.85 10.70
CA LEU A 37 -10.13 -1.34 9.52
C LEU A 37 -9.49 -1.83 8.22
N LEU A 38 -8.17 -1.69 8.07
CA LEU A 38 -7.47 -2.13 6.86
C LEU A 38 -7.63 -3.64 6.64
N ARG A 39 -7.57 -4.43 7.71
CA ARG A 39 -7.85 -5.87 7.66
C ARG A 39 -9.29 -6.16 7.20
N TYR A 40 -10.27 -5.40 7.67
CA TYR A 40 -11.66 -5.50 7.22
C TYR A 40 -11.78 -5.16 5.72
N CYS A 41 -11.17 -4.06 5.27
CA CYS A 41 -11.18 -3.66 3.86
C CYS A 41 -10.60 -4.75 2.94
N ILE A 42 -9.48 -5.37 3.32
CA ILE A 42 -8.89 -6.51 2.58
C ILE A 42 -9.86 -7.69 2.53
N LYS A 43 -10.44 -8.07 3.68
CA LYS A 43 -11.39 -9.20 3.77
C LYS A 43 -12.61 -9.00 2.85
N HIS A 44 -13.08 -7.76 2.73
CA HIS A 44 -14.24 -7.40 1.90
C HIS A 44 -13.86 -6.89 0.50
N LYS A 45 -12.59 -7.03 0.09
CA LYS A 45 -12.09 -6.65 -1.26
C LYS A 45 -12.31 -5.17 -1.61
N HIS A 46 -12.29 -4.28 -0.61
CA HIS A 46 -12.33 -2.83 -0.82
C HIS A 46 -10.94 -2.33 -1.24
N TRP A 47 -10.51 -2.63 -2.47
CA TRP A 47 -9.15 -2.39 -2.93
C TRP A 47 -8.85 -0.93 -3.29
N SER A 48 -9.87 -0.15 -3.68
CA SER A 48 -9.71 1.25 -4.11
C SER A 48 -9.04 2.13 -3.06
N ILE A 49 -9.23 1.85 -1.77
CA ILE A 49 -8.58 2.59 -0.68
C ILE A 49 -7.07 2.39 -0.64
N PHE A 50 -6.57 1.21 -1.05
CA PHE A 50 -5.13 0.91 -1.10
C PHE A 50 -4.44 1.53 -2.32
N GLN A 51 -5.20 1.98 -3.33
CA GLN A 51 -4.65 2.69 -4.48
C GLN A 51 -4.31 4.16 -4.18
N MET A 52 -4.65 4.65 -2.97
CA MET A 52 -4.32 6.00 -2.51
C MET A 52 -2.85 6.15 -2.09
N ALA A 53 -2.12 5.04 -1.98
CA ALA A 53 -0.71 5.02 -1.59
C ALA A 53 0.14 4.32 -2.65
N CYS A 54 1.39 4.75 -2.77
CA CYS A 54 2.37 4.19 -3.69
C CYS A 54 3.74 4.07 -3.01
N MET A 55 4.57 3.16 -3.49
CA MET A 55 5.96 2.97 -3.05
C MET A 55 6.87 2.64 -4.22
N CYS A 56 8.12 3.03 -4.09
CA CYS A 56 9.20 2.71 -5.02
C CYS A 56 10.28 1.90 -4.28
N VAL A 57 10.63 0.74 -4.84
CA VAL A 57 11.63 -0.17 -4.30
C VAL A 57 12.72 -0.37 -5.33
N GLU A 58 13.96 -0.14 -4.91
CA GLU A 58 15.14 -0.55 -5.65
C GLU A 58 15.32 -2.05 -5.45
N VAL A 59 15.41 -2.81 -6.53
CA VAL A 59 15.59 -4.28 -6.50
C VAL A 59 16.84 -4.64 -7.26
N THR A 60 17.83 -5.19 -6.55
CA THR A 60 19.05 -5.74 -7.14
C THR A 60 18.86 -7.23 -7.36
N THR A 61 18.83 -7.67 -8.62
CA THR A 61 18.59 -9.08 -8.97
C THR A 61 19.22 -9.44 -10.33
N THR A 62 19.12 -10.70 -10.73
CA THR A 62 19.62 -11.17 -12.03
C THR A 62 18.68 -10.79 -13.18
N ARG A 63 19.22 -10.61 -14.39
CA ARG A 63 18.43 -10.24 -15.59
C ARG A 63 17.27 -11.19 -15.86
N ALA A 64 17.44 -12.49 -15.62
CA ALA A 64 16.40 -13.49 -15.78
C ALA A 64 15.20 -13.24 -14.86
N ILE A 65 15.45 -12.83 -13.61
CA ILE A 65 14.40 -12.49 -12.64
C ILE A 65 13.78 -11.12 -12.93
N SER A 66 14.60 -10.12 -13.31
CA SER A 66 14.09 -8.79 -13.71
C SER A 66 13.08 -8.89 -14.85
N ALA A 67 13.29 -9.77 -15.82
CA ALA A 67 12.34 -10.00 -16.91
C ALA A 67 10.99 -10.56 -16.43
N GLN A 68 10.96 -11.30 -15.32
CA GLN A 68 9.71 -11.78 -14.71
C GLN A 68 8.96 -10.63 -14.03
N MET A 69 9.67 -9.76 -13.33
CA MET A 69 9.10 -8.60 -12.66
C MET A 69 8.41 -7.63 -13.63
N LEU A 70 8.96 -7.45 -14.84
CA LEU A 70 8.36 -6.60 -15.88
C LEU A 70 6.97 -7.07 -16.35
N ARG A 71 6.57 -8.31 -16.06
CA ARG A 71 5.22 -8.82 -16.38
C ARG A 71 4.15 -8.40 -15.37
N HIS A 72 4.53 -7.73 -14.28
CA HIS A 72 3.60 -7.16 -13.31
C HIS A 72 3.12 -5.76 -13.74
N SER A 73 2.55 -5.66 -14.93
CA SER A 73 1.73 -4.53 -15.36
C SER A 73 0.28 -4.86 -15.01
N SER A 74 -0.35 -4.05 -14.16
CA SER A 74 -1.68 -4.28 -13.55
C SER A 74 -2.73 -4.97 -14.41
#